data_AF-A0A9P8E1X1-F1
#
_entry.id   AF-A0A9P8E1X1-F1
#
_cell.length_a   1.000
_cell.length_b   1.000
_cell.length_c   1.000
_cell.angle_alpha   90.00
_cell.angle_beta   90.00
_cell.angle_gamma   90.00
#
_symmetry.space_group_name_H-M   'P 1'
#
loop_
_entity.id
_entity.type
_entity.pdbx_description
1 polymer ?
#
loop_
_entity_poly.entity_id
_entity_poly.type
_entity_poly.pdbx_seq_one_letter_code
_entity_poly.pdbx_strand_id
1 'polypeptide(L)'
;APSSLQPAPAGRPELAPEEDEEGLRKSVEYVESLIDDLTSRGIPPNRIVLGGFSQGCALALLTELTSRYSGKLAGIVGLMGYLPLPETIQKLRTSVGLPHVVGHVPMFLGRGTSDRLIPRSKWTEGLNKLKELGVDDGALEIKEYEGLAHALSPAVLQDLSKWLARVVPQLED
;
A
#
# COMPACT_ATOMS: atom_id res chain seq x y z
N ALA A 1 -45.75 0.29 -25.77
CA ALA A 1 -44.67 -0.66 -25.39
C ALA A 1 -44.16 -0.26 -24.02
N PRO A 2 -43.90 -1.19 -23.08
CA PRO A 2 -43.29 -0.81 -21.81
C PRO A 2 -41.87 -0.33 -22.08
N SER A 3 -41.50 0.82 -21.49
CA SER A 3 -40.17 1.41 -21.66
C SER A 3 -39.11 0.43 -21.19
N SER A 4 -38.05 0.24 -21.97
CA SER A 4 -36.93 -0.59 -21.54
C SER A 4 -36.38 -0.05 -20.24
N LEU A 5 -36.25 -0.90 -19.22
CA LEU A 5 -35.52 -0.59 -18.00
C LEU A 5 -34.11 -0.16 -18.42
N GLN A 6 -33.79 1.11 -18.23
CA GLN A 6 -32.42 1.58 -18.38
C GLN A 6 -31.55 0.82 -17.37
N PRO A 7 -30.32 0.42 -17.75
CA PRO A 7 -29.41 -0.18 -16.79
C PRO A 7 -29.20 0.80 -15.63
N ALA A 8 -29.13 0.28 -14.40
CA ALA A 8 -28.88 1.10 -13.23
C ALA A 8 -27.58 1.89 -13.45
N PRO A 9 -27.54 3.20 -13.11
CA PRO A 9 -26.32 3.98 -13.25
C PRO A 9 -25.19 3.30 -12.47
N ALA A 10 -23.97 3.33 -13.03
CA ALA A 10 -22.76 2.95 -12.31
C ALA A 10 -22.73 3.70 -10.98
N GLY A 11 -22.43 2.99 -9.88
CA GLY A 11 -22.72 3.38 -8.50
C GLY A 11 -22.51 4.87 -8.19
N ARG A 12 -23.46 5.45 -7.45
CA ARG A 12 -23.49 6.87 -7.04
C ARG A 12 -22.19 7.24 -6.28
N PRO A 13 -21.24 7.97 -6.90
CA PRO A 13 -19.97 8.31 -6.25
C PRO A 13 -20.17 9.23 -5.05
N GLU A 14 -21.22 10.06 -5.08
CA GLU A 14 -21.65 10.97 -4.01
C GLU A 14 -22.03 10.26 -2.69
N LEU A 15 -22.24 8.95 -2.71
CA LEU A 15 -22.55 8.12 -1.54
C LEU A 15 -21.36 7.28 -1.07
N ALA A 16 -20.23 7.33 -1.75
CA ALA A 16 -19.02 6.70 -1.24
C ALA A 16 -18.59 7.48 0.02
N PRO A 17 -18.40 6.83 1.17
CA PRO A 17 -17.88 7.52 2.34
C PRO A 17 -16.53 8.12 1.97
N GLU A 18 -16.43 9.44 2.15
CA GLU A 18 -15.16 10.15 2.02
C GLU A 18 -14.17 9.52 3.01
N GLU A 19 -12.97 9.18 2.55
CA GLU A 19 -11.98 8.58 3.42
C GLU A 19 -11.55 9.60 4.49
N ASP A 20 -11.40 9.15 5.73
CA ASP A 20 -10.96 10.00 6.84
C ASP A 20 -9.47 10.35 6.70
N GLU A 21 -9.17 11.37 5.88
CA GLU A 21 -7.81 11.86 5.66
C GLU A 21 -7.13 12.25 6.97
N GLU A 22 -7.84 12.89 7.90
CA GLU A 22 -7.28 13.33 9.18
C GLU A 22 -6.88 12.13 10.04
N GLY A 23 -7.76 11.14 10.18
CA GLY A 23 -7.48 9.90 10.90
C GLY A 23 -6.35 9.08 10.29
N LEU A 24 -6.28 9.02 8.96
CA LEU A 24 -5.19 8.38 8.24
C LEU A 24 -3.84 9.09 8.48
N ARG A 25 -3.82 10.42 8.45
CA ARG A 25 -2.61 11.20 8.75
C ARG A 25 -2.12 11.00 10.17
N LYS A 26 -3.03 11.01 11.16
CA LYS A 26 -2.69 10.67 12.56
C LYS A 26 -2.12 9.26 12.69
N SER A 27 -2.65 8.31 11.91
CA SER A 27 -2.14 6.94 11.88
C SER A 27 -0.73 6.88 11.26
N VAL A 28 -0.46 7.64 10.21
CA VAL A 28 0.89 7.76 9.63
C VAL A 28 1.87 8.35 10.66
N GLU A 29 1.52 9.44 11.33
CA GLU A 29 2.34 10.05 12.39
C GLU A 29 2.64 9.05 13.52
N TYR A 30 1.64 8.25 13.90
CA TYR A 30 1.84 7.19 14.88
C TYR A 30 2.82 6.12 14.39
N VAL A 31 2.69 5.64 13.15
CA VAL A 31 3.63 4.67 12.57
C VAL A 31 5.05 5.26 12.49
N GLU A 32 5.19 6.52 12.11
CA GLU A 32 6.48 7.21 12.12
C GLU A 32 7.13 7.19 13.51
N SER A 33 6.36 7.36 14.59
CA SER A 33 6.88 7.27 15.96
C SER A 33 7.39 5.86 16.32
N LEU A 34 6.78 4.81 15.76
CA LEU A 34 7.26 3.44 15.93
C LEU A 34 8.56 3.21 15.17
N ILE A 35 8.68 3.77 13.97
CA ILE A 35 9.94 3.72 13.20
C ILE A 35 11.04 4.50 13.95
N ASP A 36 10.74 5.67 14.50
CA ASP A 36 11.68 6.43 15.34
C ASP A 36 12.19 5.60 16.51
N ASP A 37 11.31 4.91 17.24
CA ASP A 37 11.69 4.05 18.36
C ASP A 37 12.66 2.92 17.91
N LEU A 38 12.38 2.25 16.79
CA LEU A 38 13.28 1.24 16.22
C LEU A 38 14.64 1.84 15.84
N THR A 39 14.66 3.02 15.20
CA THR A 39 15.90 3.70 14.82
C THR A 39 16.71 4.17 16.02
N SER A 40 16.05 4.63 17.09
CA SER A 40 16.71 5.02 18.35
C SER A 40 17.41 3.84 19.03
N ARG A 41 16.95 2.61 18.77
CA ARG A 41 17.54 1.36 19.24
C ARG A 41 18.62 0.81 18.29
N GLY A 42 18.99 1.58 17.26
CA GLY A 42 20.07 1.24 16.33
C GLY A 42 19.64 0.42 15.12
N ILE A 43 18.34 0.23 14.86
CA ILE A 43 17.88 -0.44 13.64
C ILE A 43 17.76 0.61 12.52
N PRO A 44 18.62 0.60 11.50
CA PRO A 44 18.57 1.63 10.46
C PRO A 44 17.28 1.47 9.61
N PRO A 45 16.70 2.56 9.05
CA PRO A 45 15.45 2.48 8.28
C PRO A 45 15.49 1.50 7.11
N ASN A 46 16.63 1.37 6.43
CA ASN A 46 16.84 0.42 5.33
C ASN A 46 16.91 -1.06 5.78
N ARG A 47 16.64 -1.34 7.06
CA ARG A 47 16.45 -2.69 7.64
C ARG A 47 15.03 -2.89 8.18
N ILE A 48 14.15 -1.89 8.03
CA ILE A 48 12.77 -1.93 8.50
C ILE A 48 11.85 -2.19 7.30
N VAL A 49 11.08 -3.27 7.37
CA VAL A 49 9.97 -3.52 6.45
C VAL A 49 8.68 -3.11 7.13
N LEU A 50 7.91 -2.25 6.49
CA LEU A 50 6.58 -1.86 6.95
C LEU A 50 5.53 -2.59 6.12
N GLY A 51 4.52 -3.18 6.78
CA GLY A 51 3.49 -3.86 6.03
C GLY A 51 2.25 -4.19 6.82
N GLY A 52 1.19 -4.58 6.09
CA GLY A 52 -0.06 -4.96 6.72
C GLY A 52 -1.07 -5.61 5.79
N PHE A 53 -2.14 -6.10 6.41
CA PHE A 53 -3.29 -6.73 5.77
C PHE A 53 -4.48 -5.77 5.77
N SER A 54 -5.23 -5.69 4.67
CA SER A 54 -6.44 -4.88 4.54
C SER A 54 -6.17 -3.40 4.87
N GLN A 55 -6.77 -2.83 5.92
CA GLN A 55 -6.46 -1.46 6.35
C GLN A 55 -4.97 -1.26 6.71
N GLY A 56 -4.29 -2.31 7.19
CA GLY A 56 -2.84 -2.24 7.43
C GLY A 56 -2.03 -2.08 6.13
N CYS A 57 -2.51 -2.61 5.01
CA CYS A 57 -1.90 -2.37 3.69
C CYS A 57 -2.07 -0.90 3.30
N ALA A 58 -3.28 -0.35 3.49
CA ALA A 58 -3.56 1.06 3.23
C ALA A 58 -2.63 1.98 4.03
N LEU A 59 -2.45 1.70 5.32
CA LEU A 59 -1.56 2.47 6.18
C LEU A 59 -0.08 2.30 5.81
N ALA A 60 0.37 1.09 5.48
CA ALA A 60 1.75 0.85 5.08
C ALA A 60 2.12 1.60 3.79
N LEU A 61 1.26 1.54 2.78
CA LEU A 61 1.42 2.27 1.53
C LEU A 61 1.37 3.79 1.75
N LEU A 62 0.38 4.28 2.49
CA LEU A 62 0.25 5.71 2.75
C LEU A 62 1.45 6.25 3.53
N THR A 63 1.94 5.50 4.52
CA THR A 63 3.15 5.87 5.28
C THR A 63 4.35 5.96 4.36
N GLU A 64 4.60 4.95 3.52
CA GLU A 64 5.71 5.02 2.56
C GLU A 64 5.58 6.22 1.63
N LEU A 65 4.37 6.53 1.17
CA LEU A 65 4.18 7.56 0.18
C LEU A 65 4.14 8.98 0.76
N THR A 66 3.92 9.17 2.06
CA THR A 66 3.67 10.51 2.61
C THR A 66 4.48 10.86 3.86
N SER A 67 5.18 9.90 4.46
CA SER A 67 5.99 10.12 5.67
C SER A 67 7.40 10.61 5.36
N ARG A 68 8.12 11.10 6.39
CA ARG A 68 9.56 11.42 6.27
C ARG A 68 10.45 10.20 5.97
N TYR A 69 9.89 8.99 6.06
CA TYR A 69 10.54 7.72 5.74
C TYR A 69 10.38 7.27 4.29
N SER A 70 9.63 8.03 3.47
CA SER A 70 9.50 7.77 2.04
C SER A 70 10.86 7.61 1.37
N GLY A 71 11.05 6.51 0.65
CA GLY A 71 12.31 6.17 -0.03
C GLY A 71 13.39 5.56 0.86
N LYS A 72 13.14 5.37 2.16
CA LYS A 72 14.19 5.00 3.14
C LYS A 72 14.01 3.62 3.77
N LEU A 73 12.81 3.06 3.71
CA LEU A 73 12.51 1.75 4.30
C LEU A 73 13.11 0.61 3.46
N ALA A 74 13.36 -0.54 4.09
CA ALA A 74 13.87 -1.73 3.39
C ALA A 74 12.86 -2.24 2.34
N GLY A 75 11.58 -2.06 2.62
CA GLY A 75 10.51 -2.33 1.68
C GLY A 75 9.13 -2.28 2.32
N ILE A 76 8.11 -2.38 1.47
CA ILE A 76 6.69 -2.31 1.85
C ILE A 76 5.98 -3.61 1.53
N VAL A 77 5.08 -4.04 2.42
CA VAL A 77 4.23 -5.20 2.21
C VAL A 77 2.77 -4.80 2.30
N GLY A 78 2.04 -4.94 1.19
CA GLY A 78 0.61 -4.69 1.11
C GLY A 78 -0.16 -5.96 0.77
N LEU A 79 -0.97 -6.46 1.70
CA LEU A 79 -1.72 -7.70 1.52
C LEU A 79 -3.22 -7.46 1.57
N MET A 80 -3.96 -7.93 0.56
CA MET A 80 -5.43 -7.91 0.50
C MET A 80 -6.00 -6.53 0.85
N GLY A 81 -5.39 -5.48 0.31
CA GLY A 81 -5.71 -4.10 0.64
C GLY A 81 -5.68 -3.20 -0.59
N TYR A 82 -5.64 -1.89 -0.35
CA TYR A 82 -5.75 -0.87 -1.36
C TYR A 82 -4.92 0.36 -0.97
N LEU A 83 -4.72 1.28 -1.92
CA LEU A 83 -4.10 2.57 -1.65
C LEU A 83 -5.18 3.62 -1.35
N PRO A 84 -5.20 4.22 -0.14
CA PRO A 84 -6.14 5.28 0.19
C PRO A 84 -5.67 6.62 -0.37
N LEU A 85 -6.62 7.56 -0.54
CA LEU A 85 -6.37 8.95 -0.93
C LEU A 85 -5.54 9.16 -2.22
N PRO A 86 -5.73 8.37 -3.30
CA PRO A 86 -4.85 8.42 -4.48
C PRO A 86 -4.70 9.83 -5.06
N GLU A 87 -5.77 10.62 -5.07
CA GLU A 87 -5.77 12.00 -5.58
C GLU A 87 -5.05 13.00 -4.67
N THR A 88 -4.95 12.72 -3.36
CA THR A 88 -4.38 13.66 -2.38
C THR A 88 -2.91 13.37 -2.07
N ILE A 89 -2.40 12.15 -2.35
CA ILE A 89 -1.03 11.75 -2.00
C ILE A 89 0.02 12.76 -2.46
N GLN A 90 -0.08 13.27 -3.70
CA GLN A 90 0.90 14.24 -4.22
C GLN A 90 0.91 15.54 -3.41
N LYS A 91 -0.27 16.03 -3.01
CA LYS A 91 -0.41 17.21 -2.16
C LYS A 91 0.19 16.96 -0.77
N LEU A 92 -0.07 15.79 -0.19
CA LEU A 92 0.50 15.40 1.11
C LEU A 92 2.02 15.35 1.05
N ARG A 93 2.60 14.71 0.00
CA ARG A 93 4.04 14.68 -0.24
C ARG A 93 4.67 16.06 -0.27
N THR A 94 4.10 16.97 -1.08
CA THR A 94 4.61 18.33 -1.19
C THR A 94 4.51 19.08 0.14
N SER A 95 3.44 18.86 0.92
CA SER A 95 3.23 19.54 2.21
C SER A 95 4.28 19.19 3.27
N VAL A 96 4.90 18.00 3.18
CA VAL A 96 5.99 17.56 4.06
C VAL A 96 7.38 17.67 3.42
N GLY A 97 7.48 18.35 2.27
CA GLY A 97 8.75 18.59 1.58
C GLY A 97 9.35 17.36 0.89
N LEU A 98 8.55 16.33 0.59
CA LEU A 98 9.02 15.17 -0.15
C LEU A 98 9.13 15.46 -1.66
N PRO A 99 10.04 14.77 -2.37
CA PRO A 99 10.11 14.87 -3.83
C PRO A 99 8.81 14.43 -4.51
N HIS A 100 8.58 14.97 -5.71
CA HIS A 100 7.39 14.65 -6.50
C HIS A 100 7.29 13.15 -6.82
N VAL A 101 8.44 12.53 -7.12
CA VAL A 101 8.57 11.09 -7.39
C VAL A 101 9.02 10.33 -6.13
N VAL A 102 8.58 9.09 -5.99
CA VAL A 102 8.95 8.19 -4.88
C VAL A 102 10.33 7.57 -5.11
N GLY A 103 10.59 7.10 -6.33
CA GLY A 103 11.81 6.37 -6.67
C GLY A 103 11.76 4.90 -6.27
N HIS A 104 12.93 4.32 -6.01
CA HIS A 104 13.07 2.89 -5.80
C HIS A 104 12.85 2.48 -4.34
N VAL A 105 11.72 1.81 -4.06
CA VAL A 105 11.44 1.13 -2.78
C VAL A 105 10.81 -0.22 -3.07
N PRO A 106 11.44 -1.35 -2.69
CA PRO A 106 10.86 -2.67 -2.91
C PRO A 106 9.47 -2.76 -2.28
N MET A 107 8.47 -3.21 -3.04
CA MET A 107 7.12 -3.45 -2.54
C MET A 107 6.63 -4.84 -2.93
N PHE A 108 6.10 -5.59 -1.97
CA PHE A 108 5.38 -6.83 -2.19
C PHE A 108 3.88 -6.58 -2.03
N LEU A 109 3.14 -6.66 -3.12
CA LEU A 109 1.71 -6.36 -3.16
C LEU A 109 0.93 -7.62 -3.54
N GLY A 110 0.20 -8.19 -2.58
CA GLY A 110 -0.59 -9.41 -2.76
C GLY A 110 -2.09 -9.16 -2.67
N ARG A 111 -2.89 -9.77 -3.55
CA ARG A 111 -4.36 -9.82 -3.42
C ARG A 111 -4.95 -11.17 -3.80
N GLY A 112 -6.14 -11.47 -3.28
CA GLY A 112 -6.94 -12.59 -3.75
C GLY A 112 -7.83 -12.21 -4.94
N THR A 113 -7.98 -13.10 -5.93
CA THR A 113 -8.85 -12.83 -7.10
C THR A 113 -10.34 -12.95 -6.78
N SER A 114 -10.68 -13.64 -5.69
CA SER A 114 -12.05 -13.77 -5.17
C SER A 114 -12.34 -12.81 -4.00
N ASP A 115 -11.44 -11.87 -3.71
CA ASP A 115 -11.69 -10.82 -2.72
C ASP A 115 -12.81 -9.89 -3.19
N ARG A 116 -13.90 -9.83 -2.41
CA ARG A 116 -15.06 -8.98 -2.65
C ARG A 116 -15.13 -7.79 -1.69
N LEU A 117 -14.30 -7.78 -0.64
CA LEU A 117 -14.25 -6.67 0.31
C LEU A 117 -13.41 -5.53 -0.25
N ILE A 118 -12.31 -5.86 -0.93
CA ILE A 118 -11.53 -4.89 -1.70
C ILE A 118 -11.79 -5.11 -3.19
N PRO A 119 -12.60 -4.25 -3.83
CA PRO A 119 -12.89 -4.38 -5.26
C PRO A 119 -11.64 -4.32 -6.12
N ARG A 120 -11.61 -5.09 -7.22
CA ARG A 120 -10.52 -5.05 -8.21
C ARG A 120 -10.22 -3.64 -8.72
N SER A 121 -11.24 -2.79 -8.85
CA SER A 121 -11.06 -1.39 -9.26
C SER A 121 -10.15 -0.62 -8.32
N LYS A 122 -10.31 -0.76 -6.99
CA LYS A 122 -9.47 -0.10 -5.99
C LYS A 122 -8.04 -0.59 -6.00
N TRP A 123 -7.85 -1.88 -6.26
CA TRP A 123 -6.52 -2.43 -6.49
C TRP A 123 -5.84 -1.82 -7.71
N THR A 124 -6.52 -1.82 -8.87
CA THR A 124 -5.99 -1.27 -10.11
C THR A 124 -5.70 0.23 -10.00
N GLU A 125 -6.60 0.99 -9.36
CA GLU A 125 -6.42 2.42 -9.07
C GLU A 125 -5.14 2.67 -8.27
N GLY A 126 -4.92 1.90 -7.19
CA GLY A 126 -3.71 2.00 -6.39
C GLY A 126 -2.44 1.66 -7.17
N LEU A 127 -2.44 0.59 -7.96
CA LEU A 127 -1.28 0.23 -8.79
C LEU A 127 -0.95 1.30 -9.83
N ASN A 128 -1.97 1.87 -10.49
CA ASN A 128 -1.76 2.96 -11.43
C ASN A 128 -1.20 4.19 -10.73
N LYS A 129 -1.71 4.53 -9.53
CA LYS A 129 -1.20 5.65 -8.74
C LYS A 129 0.25 5.47 -8.33
N LEU A 130 0.67 4.27 -7.93
CA LEU A 130 2.08 3.98 -7.61
C LEU A 130 2.99 4.25 -8.82
N LYS A 131 2.57 3.84 -10.03
CA LYS A 131 3.30 4.11 -11.26
C LYS A 131 3.34 5.60 -11.59
N GLU A 132 2.23 6.31 -11.44
CA GLU A 132 2.17 7.77 -11.61
C GLU A 132 3.09 8.53 -10.66
N LEU A 133 3.24 8.03 -9.42
CA LEU A 133 4.15 8.58 -8.42
C LEU A 133 5.62 8.18 -8.66
N GLY A 134 5.92 7.47 -9.75
CA GLY A 134 7.28 7.10 -10.15
C GLY A 134 7.89 6.00 -9.29
N VAL A 135 7.08 5.06 -8.78
CA VAL A 135 7.58 3.80 -8.24
C VAL A 135 8.00 2.90 -9.40
N ASP A 136 9.26 2.48 -9.41
CA ASP A 136 9.84 1.69 -10.49
C ASP A 136 9.15 0.33 -10.65
N ASP A 137 8.91 -0.11 -11.89
CA ASP A 137 8.36 -1.45 -12.16
C ASP A 137 9.25 -2.56 -11.57
N GLY A 138 10.58 -2.35 -11.51
CA GLY A 138 11.52 -3.28 -10.90
C GLY A 138 11.43 -3.37 -9.37
N ALA A 139 10.76 -2.41 -8.73
CA ALA A 139 10.53 -2.40 -7.29
C ALA A 139 9.22 -3.09 -6.89
N LEU A 140 8.28 -3.26 -7.82
CA LEU A 140 6.95 -3.81 -7.56
C LEU A 140 6.89 -5.32 -7.82
N GLU A 141 6.76 -6.12 -6.77
CA GLU A 141 6.40 -7.53 -6.86
C GLU A 141 4.90 -7.73 -6.58
N ILE A 142 4.12 -7.87 -7.65
CA ILE A 142 2.68 -8.02 -7.60
C ILE A 142 2.28 -9.50 -7.67
N LYS A 143 1.42 -9.94 -6.75
CA LYS A 143 0.90 -11.32 -6.68
C LYS A 143 -0.62 -11.32 -6.61
N GLU A 144 -1.27 -12.01 -7.55
CA GLU A 144 -2.70 -12.31 -7.47
C GLU A 144 -2.89 -13.82 -7.20
N TYR A 145 -3.57 -14.13 -6.10
CA TYR A 145 -3.79 -15.50 -5.63
C TYR A 145 -5.17 -15.99 -6.08
N GLU A 146 -5.18 -16.96 -6.99
CA GLU A 146 -6.41 -17.43 -7.62
C GLU A 146 -7.35 -18.10 -6.60
N GLY A 147 -8.63 -17.73 -6.65
CA GLY A 147 -9.67 -18.25 -5.75
C GLY A 147 -9.56 -17.79 -4.29
N LEU A 148 -8.52 -17.05 -3.92
CA LEU A 148 -8.36 -16.52 -2.57
C LEU A 148 -9.33 -15.34 -2.37
N ALA A 149 -10.09 -15.39 -1.27
CA ALA A 149 -10.95 -14.30 -0.83
C ALA A 149 -10.15 -13.26 -0.03
N HIS A 150 -10.81 -12.51 0.86
CA HIS A 150 -10.15 -11.56 1.77
C HIS A 150 -9.46 -12.30 2.94
N ALA A 151 -8.37 -13.00 2.65
CA ALA A 151 -7.68 -13.87 3.61
C ALA A 151 -6.18 -14.02 3.29
N LEU A 152 -5.44 -14.60 4.23
CA LEU A 152 -4.10 -15.13 3.99
C LEU A 152 -4.16 -16.60 3.59
N SER A 153 -3.12 -17.07 2.91
CA SER A 153 -2.94 -18.48 2.57
C SER A 153 -1.47 -18.89 2.75
N PRO A 154 -1.17 -20.19 2.83
CA PRO A 154 0.22 -20.67 2.85
C PRO A 154 1.05 -20.18 1.66
N ALA A 155 0.43 -20.05 0.47
CA ALA A 155 1.11 -19.52 -0.71
C ALA A 155 1.51 -18.05 -0.53
N VAL A 156 0.63 -17.22 0.04
CA VAL A 156 0.93 -15.81 0.38
C VAL A 156 2.13 -15.75 1.33
N LEU A 157 2.12 -16.53 2.40
CA LEU A 157 3.18 -16.53 3.40
C LEU A 157 4.51 -17.02 2.82
N GLN A 158 4.48 -18.02 1.93
CA GLN A 158 5.68 -18.56 1.30
C GLN A 158 6.33 -17.53 0.36
N ASP A 159 5.55 -16.85 -0.46
CA ASP A 159 6.07 -15.81 -1.36
C ASP A 159 6.59 -14.61 -0.57
N LEU A 160 5.84 -14.16 0.44
CA LEU A 160 6.26 -13.08 1.33
C LEU A 160 7.59 -13.44 2.04
N SER A 161 7.72 -14.66 2.56
CA SER A 161 8.95 -15.11 3.22
C SER A 161 10.16 -15.07 2.26
N LYS A 162 9.98 -15.53 1.01
CA LYS A 162 11.02 -15.44 -0.01
C LYS A 162 11.39 -14.00 -0.34
N TRP A 163 10.41 -13.11 -0.39
CA TRP A 163 10.63 -11.68 -0.65
C TRP A 163 11.38 -11.02 0.51
N LEU A 164 10.94 -11.24 1.75
CA LEU A 164 11.58 -10.72 2.96
C LEU A 164 13.07 -11.12 3.04
N ALA A 165 13.40 -12.36 2.72
CA ALA A 165 14.78 -12.84 2.70
C ALA A 165 15.67 -12.11 1.68
N ARG A 166 15.10 -11.54 0.61
CA ARG A 166 15.86 -10.74 -0.38
C ARG A 166 16.01 -9.28 0.05
N VAL A 167 14.96 -8.68 0.62
CA VAL A 167 14.96 -7.25 0.97
C VAL A 167 15.66 -6.95 2.29
N VAL A 168 15.70 -7.92 3.19
CA VAL A 168 16.42 -7.84 4.47
C VAL A 168 17.35 -9.07 4.56
N PRO A 169 18.47 -9.08 3.83
CA PRO A 169 19.41 -10.21 3.85
C PRO A 169 20.02 -10.40 5.24
N GLN A 170 20.62 -11.56 5.52
CA GLN A 170 21.40 -11.72 6.74
C GLN A 170 22.56 -10.69 6.76
N LEU A 171 22.88 -10.19 7.96
CA LEU A 171 24.10 -9.41 8.10
C LEU A 171 25.27 -10.36 7.86
N GLU A 172 26.21 -9.95 7.00
CA GLU A 172 27.48 -10.67 6.89
C GLU A 172 28.21 -10.56 8.24
N ASP A 173 28.78 -11.67 8.71
CA ASP A 173 29.58 -11.75 9.93
C ASP A 173 30.90 -10.99 9.81
#